data_AF-A0A6N6Q883-F1
#
_entry.id   AF-A0A6N6Q883-F1
#
_cell.length_a   1.000
_cell.length_b   1.000
_cell.length_c   1.000
_cell.angle_alpha   90.00
_cell.angle_beta   90.00
_cell.angle_gamma   90.00
#
_symmetry.space_group_name_H-M   'P 1'
#
loop_
_entity.id
_entity.type
_entity.pdbx_description
1 polymer ?
#
loop_
_entity_poly.entity_id
_entity_poly.type
_entity_poly.pdbx_seq_one_letter_code
_entity_poly.pdbx_strand_id
1 'polypeptide(L)'
;MAALNHGLKDAIVQYIEQNLSSYNLSITSIQKRFNISRSHLYRLFEPENGISGFIKDKRLNLALRDLTGQPNRSVTAKELAYQYGFESAGAFNRQFRERFGMSAKEMIHEGHLAPMNVGSDFDLHNHIRTRVLTAAQAINNTPHYQ
;
A
#
# COMPACT_ATOMS: atom_id res chain seq x y z
N MET A 1 23.06 -17.25 12.93
CA MET A 1 22.53 -15.88 13.13
C MET A 1 21.54 -15.46 12.04
N ALA A 2 21.84 -15.63 10.73
CA ALA A 2 20.94 -15.22 9.64
C ALA A 2 19.57 -15.95 9.62
N ALA A 3 19.55 -17.26 9.85
CA ALA A 3 18.31 -18.05 9.89
C ALA A 3 17.33 -17.61 11.00
N LEU A 4 17.84 -17.18 12.16
CA LEU A 4 17.03 -16.66 13.26
C LEU A 4 16.40 -15.31 12.92
N ASN A 5 17.15 -14.43 12.25
CA ASN A 5 16.64 -13.13 11.79
C ASN A 5 15.58 -13.29 10.69
N HIS A 6 15.74 -14.29 9.82
CA HIS A 6 14.75 -14.58 8.78
C HIS A 6 13.40 -15.02 9.38
N GLY A 7 13.40 -16.02 10.27
CA GLY A 7 12.17 -16.48 10.91
C GLY A 7 11.48 -15.40 11.76
N LEU A 8 12.26 -14.53 12.42
CA LEU A 8 11.71 -13.37 13.13
C LEU A 8 11.08 -12.36 12.18
N LYS A 9 11.74 -12.05 11.06
CA LYS A 9 11.21 -11.12 10.05
C LYS A 9 9.90 -11.66 9.49
N ASP A 10 9.81 -12.94 9.15
CA ASP A 10 8.60 -13.55 8.59
C ASP A 10 7.43 -13.51 9.57
N ALA A 11 7.68 -13.80 10.86
CA ALA A 11 6.66 -13.69 11.90
C ALA A 11 6.15 -12.24 12.07
N ILE A 12 7.03 -11.26 11.98
CA ILE A 12 6.65 -9.83 12.01
C ILE A 12 5.83 -9.47 10.77
N VAL A 13 6.23 -9.92 9.58
CA VAL A 13 5.50 -9.71 8.32
C VAL A 13 4.09 -10.26 8.42
N GLN A 14 3.94 -11.51 8.88
CA GLN A 14 2.63 -12.15 9.04
C GLN A 14 1.74 -11.37 10.02
N TYR A 15 2.30 -10.91 11.15
CA TYR A 15 1.56 -10.09 12.11
C TYR A 15 1.12 -8.76 11.50
N ILE A 16 1.98 -8.10 10.72
CA ILE A 16 1.62 -6.86 10.03
C ILE A 16 0.47 -7.10 9.07
N GLU A 17 0.56 -8.11 8.21
CA GLU A 17 -0.45 -8.42 7.19
C GLU A 17 -1.83 -8.70 7.78
N GLN A 18 -1.89 -9.41 8.91
CA GLN A 18 -3.12 -9.70 9.64
C GLN A 18 -3.75 -8.45 10.29
N ASN A 19 -2.97 -7.38 10.48
CA ASN A 19 -3.38 -6.19 11.24
C ASN A 19 -3.31 -4.89 10.42
N LEU A 20 -3.18 -4.95 9.09
CA LEU A 20 -2.96 -3.77 8.23
C LEU A 20 -4.03 -2.69 8.34
N SER A 21 -5.29 -3.11 8.52
CA SER A 21 -6.46 -2.24 8.67
C SER A 21 -6.69 -1.75 10.11
N SER A 22 -5.91 -2.27 11.08
CA SER A 22 -6.05 -1.92 12.49
C SER A 22 -5.29 -0.64 12.81
N TYR A 23 -5.98 0.33 13.44
CA TYR A 23 -5.36 1.53 14.01
C TYR A 23 -4.33 1.20 15.10
N ASN A 24 -4.44 0.02 15.72
CA ASN A 24 -3.51 -0.43 16.76
C ASN A 24 -2.16 -0.92 16.21
N LEU A 25 -2.06 -1.16 14.89
CA LEU A 25 -0.80 -1.52 14.26
C LEU A 25 0.13 -0.30 14.22
N SER A 26 1.03 -0.27 15.21
CA SER A 26 2.09 0.74 15.36
C SER A 26 3.44 0.06 15.56
N ILE A 27 4.51 0.81 15.32
CA ILE A 27 5.90 0.36 15.57
C ILE A 27 6.02 -0.11 17.03
N THR A 28 5.49 0.68 17.96
CA THR A 28 5.49 0.36 19.40
C THR A 28 4.75 -0.95 19.68
N SER A 29 3.62 -1.21 19.02
CA SER A 29 2.88 -2.47 19.19
C SER A 29 3.70 -3.69 18.73
N ILE A 30 4.45 -3.55 17.63
CA ILE A 30 5.30 -4.61 17.08
C ILE A 30 6.48 -4.86 18.03
N GLN A 31 7.15 -3.80 18.49
CA GLN A 31 8.24 -3.92 19.46
C GLN A 31 7.82 -4.66 20.72
N LYS A 32 6.66 -4.31 21.28
CA LYS A 32 6.12 -4.95 22.49
C LYS A 32 5.77 -6.41 22.24
N ARG A 33 5.14 -6.74 21.10
CA ARG A 33 4.71 -8.10 20.80
C ARG A 33 5.88 -9.07 20.57
N PHE A 34 6.92 -8.61 19.87
CA PHE A 34 8.07 -9.45 19.51
C PHE A 34 9.28 -9.26 20.42
N ASN A 35 9.15 -8.45 21.48
CA ASN A 35 10.23 -8.08 22.39
C ASN A 35 11.51 -7.65 21.65
N ILE A 36 11.36 -6.79 20.64
CA ILE A 36 12.45 -6.34 19.77
C ILE A 36 12.73 -4.85 19.97
N SER A 37 14.02 -4.49 20.00
CA SER A 37 14.43 -3.09 20.05
C SER A 37 14.06 -2.38 18.75
N ARG A 38 13.81 -1.06 18.83
CA ARG A 38 13.49 -0.24 17.66
C ARG A 38 14.57 -0.36 16.60
N SER A 39 15.84 -0.23 16.99
CA SER A 39 16.97 -0.28 16.07
C SER A 39 17.11 -1.64 15.38
N HIS A 40 16.87 -2.74 16.08
CA HIS A 40 16.88 -4.06 15.45
C HIS A 40 15.71 -4.22 14.47
N LEU A 41 14.51 -3.79 14.87
CA LEU A 41 13.34 -3.81 14.00
C LEU A 41 13.54 -3.00 12.71
N TYR A 42 14.10 -1.78 12.79
CA TYR A 42 14.39 -0.99 11.59
C TYR A 42 15.45 -1.66 10.70
N ARG A 43 16.47 -2.30 11.30
CA ARG A 43 17.53 -2.99 10.55
C ARG A 43 17.02 -4.23 9.82
N LEU A 44 16.10 -4.99 10.43
CA LEU A 44 15.49 -6.17 9.77
C LEU A 44 14.73 -5.79 8.49
N PHE A 45 14.23 -4.56 8.44
CA PHE A 45 13.44 -4.04 7.33
C PHE A 45 14.18 -2.94 6.54
N GLU A 46 15.50 -2.86 6.67
CA GLU A 46 16.30 -1.83 5.99
C GLU A 46 16.12 -1.82 4.46
N PRO A 47 16.07 -2.98 3.77
CA PRO A 47 15.78 -3.03 2.33
C PRO A 47 14.41 -2.45 1.94
N GLU A 48 13.47 -2.38 2.88
CA GLU A 48 12.11 -1.87 2.70
C GLU A 48 11.92 -0.45 3.26
N ASN A 49 13.00 0.34 3.33
CA ASN A 49 13.05 1.68 3.94
C ASN A 49 12.65 1.67 5.43
N GLY A 50 13.03 0.60 6.12
CA GLY A 50 12.67 0.33 7.50
C GLY A 50 11.22 -0.12 7.66
N ILE A 51 10.87 -0.50 8.89
CA ILE A 51 9.53 -1.03 9.22
C ILE A 51 8.40 -0.05 8.87
N SER A 52 8.66 1.26 8.93
CA SER A 52 7.69 2.28 8.54
C SER A 52 7.41 2.29 7.04
N GLY A 53 8.45 2.13 6.21
CA GLY A 53 8.30 2.02 4.76
C GLY A 53 7.50 0.77 4.40
N PHE A 54 7.89 -0.37 4.96
CA PHE A 54 7.18 -1.64 4.77
C PHE A 54 5.68 -1.57 5.10
N ILE A 55 5.32 -1.00 6.26
CA ILE A 55 3.90 -0.88 6.67
C ILE A 55 3.13 0.06 5.73
N LYS A 56 3.71 1.21 5.38
CA LYS A 56 3.10 2.16 4.42
C LYS A 56 2.88 1.47 3.08
N ASP A 57 3.85 0.69 2.64
CA ASP A 57 3.77 -0.01 1.39
C ASP A 57 2.66 -1.06 1.38
N LYS A 58 2.56 -1.88 2.42
CA LYS A 58 1.47 -2.86 2.50
C LYS A 58 0.10 -2.17 2.55
N ARG A 59 0.00 -1.00 3.20
CA ARG A 59 -1.21 -0.18 3.25
C ARG A 59 -1.58 0.45 1.90
N LEU A 60 -0.62 0.91 1.11
CA LEU A 60 -0.86 1.40 -0.25
C LEU A 60 -1.43 0.29 -1.15
N ASN A 61 -0.89 -0.93 -1.06
CA ASN A 61 -1.41 -2.08 -1.81
C ASN A 61 -2.84 -2.44 -1.40
N LEU A 62 -3.12 -2.40 -0.09
CA LEU A 62 -4.47 -2.64 0.43
C LEU A 62 -5.45 -1.58 -0.08
N ALA A 63 -5.04 -0.30 -0.10
CA ALA A 63 -5.84 0.79 -0.65
C ALA A 63 -6.15 0.60 -2.15
N LEU A 64 -5.16 0.18 -2.95
CA LEU A 64 -5.35 -0.12 -4.36
C LEU A 64 -6.34 -1.28 -4.58
N ARG A 65 -6.21 -2.35 -3.78
CA ARG A 65 -7.13 -3.49 -3.84
C ARG A 65 -8.56 -3.09 -3.51
N ASP A 66 -8.74 -2.27 -2.47
CA ASP A 66 -10.07 -1.81 -2.06
C ASP A 66 -10.69 -0.85 -3.10
N LEU A 67 -9.88 0.02 -3.71
CA LEU A 67 -10.29 0.90 -4.81
C LEU A 67 -10.75 0.12 -6.05
N THR A 68 -9.99 -0.91 -6.44
CA THR A 68 -10.27 -1.69 -7.65
C THR A 68 -11.35 -2.76 -7.44
N GLY A 69 -11.53 -3.25 -6.21
CA GLY A 69 -12.52 -4.27 -5.87
C GLY A 69 -13.94 -3.74 -5.62
N GLN A 70 -14.13 -2.43 -5.43
CA GLN A 70 -15.43 -1.81 -5.14
C GLN A 70 -15.68 -0.56 -6.01
N PRO A 71 -15.85 -0.71 -7.34
CA PRO A 71 -15.91 0.44 -8.27
C PRO A 71 -17.08 1.41 -7.99
N ASN A 72 -18.17 0.92 -7.37
CA ASN A 72 -19.35 1.74 -7.06
C ASN A 72 -19.31 2.41 -5.68
N ARG A 73 -18.22 2.24 -4.91
CA ARG A 73 -18.11 2.88 -3.59
C ARG A 73 -17.67 4.33 -3.77
N SER A 74 -18.48 5.26 -3.31
CA SER A 74 -18.08 6.66 -3.19
C SER A 74 -17.10 6.81 -2.02
N VAL A 75 -15.80 6.56 -2.27
CA VAL A 75 -14.72 6.85 -1.32
C VAL A 75 -13.87 8.00 -1.83
N THR A 76 -13.47 8.88 -0.93
CA THR A 76 -12.54 9.96 -1.21
C THR A 76 -11.11 9.52 -0.90
N ALA A 77 -10.13 10.13 -1.59
CA ALA A 77 -8.71 9.91 -1.27
C ALA A 77 -8.37 10.32 0.18
N LYS A 78 -9.14 11.23 0.78
CA LYS A 78 -9.01 11.65 2.18
C LYS A 78 -9.44 10.55 3.13
N GLU A 79 -10.58 9.91 2.89
CA GLU A 79 -11.05 8.78 3.71
C GLU A 79 -10.08 7.60 3.63
N LEU A 80 -9.59 7.27 2.43
CA LEU A 80 -8.58 6.22 2.28
C LEU A 80 -7.29 6.56 3.02
N ALA A 81 -6.81 7.80 2.92
CA ALA A 81 -5.63 8.24 3.65
C ALA A 81 -5.79 7.99 5.15
N TYR A 82 -6.91 8.41 5.76
CA TYR A 82 -7.16 8.18 7.19
C TYR A 82 -7.35 6.70 7.54
N GLN A 83 -8.11 5.96 6.73
CA GLN A 83 -8.34 4.52 6.93
C GLN A 83 -7.03 3.73 6.94
N TYR A 84 -6.07 4.13 6.10
CA TYR A 84 -4.76 3.50 6.00
C TYR A 84 -3.67 4.21 6.82
N GLY A 85 -4.04 5.14 7.70
CA GLY A 85 -3.13 5.76 8.67
C GLY A 85 -2.08 6.67 8.07
N PHE A 86 -2.42 7.37 6.99
CA PHE A 86 -1.65 8.50 6.46
C PHE A 86 -2.08 9.80 7.14
N GLU A 87 -1.10 10.67 7.43
CA GLU A 87 -1.33 11.95 8.12
C GLU A 87 -2.13 12.95 7.28
N SER A 88 -2.06 12.84 5.95
CA SER A 88 -2.82 13.70 5.04
C SER A 88 -3.11 13.01 3.70
N ALA A 89 -4.18 13.46 3.05
CA ALA A 89 -4.53 13.05 1.69
C ALA A 89 -3.43 13.42 0.68
N GLY A 90 -2.70 14.51 0.90
CA GLY A 90 -1.59 14.93 0.03
C GLY A 90 -0.42 13.96 0.09
N ALA A 91 0.02 13.60 1.31
CA ALA A 91 1.08 12.63 1.52
C ALA A 91 0.72 11.25 0.96
N PHE A 92 -0.54 10.83 1.16
CA PHE A 92 -1.08 9.60 0.59
C PHE A 92 -1.05 9.63 -0.94
N ASN A 93 -1.64 10.64 -1.59
CA ASN A 93 -1.68 10.73 -3.05
C ASN A 93 -0.29 10.77 -3.70
N ARG A 94 0.66 11.49 -3.08
CA ARG A 94 2.04 11.54 -3.55
C ARG A 94 2.69 10.15 -3.51
N GLN A 95 2.65 9.48 -2.36
CA GLN A 95 3.25 8.15 -2.22
C GLN A 95 2.54 7.09 -3.06
N PHE A 96 1.21 7.19 -3.18
CA PHE A 96 0.42 6.33 -4.04
C PHE A 96 0.81 6.51 -5.51
N ARG A 97 0.99 7.75 -5.97
CA ARG A 97 1.48 8.05 -7.33
C ARG A 97 2.92 7.59 -7.55
N GLU A 98 3.83 7.87 -6.62
CA GLU A 98 5.23 7.42 -6.69
C GLU A 98 5.32 5.91 -6.86
N ARG A 99 4.39 5.15 -6.27
CA ARG A 99 4.37 3.70 -6.36
C ARG A 99 3.62 3.14 -7.58
N PHE A 100 2.45 3.67 -7.90
CA PHE A 100 1.55 3.09 -8.90
C PHE A 100 1.48 3.89 -10.21
N GLY A 101 2.20 5.01 -10.31
CA GLY A 101 2.22 5.89 -11.49
C GLY A 101 1.04 6.86 -11.58
N MET A 102 0.03 6.70 -10.73
CA MET A 102 -1.17 7.54 -10.69
C MET A 102 -1.61 7.74 -9.25
N SER A 103 -2.15 8.90 -8.91
CA SER A 103 -2.68 9.17 -7.56
C SER A 103 -4.00 8.43 -7.31
N ALA A 104 -4.30 8.18 -6.03
CA ALA A 104 -5.58 7.59 -5.65
C ALA A 104 -6.77 8.47 -6.05
N LYS A 105 -6.61 9.80 -5.98
CA LYS A 105 -7.63 10.75 -6.44
C LYS A 105 -7.95 10.60 -7.93
N GLU A 106 -6.93 10.48 -8.77
CA GLU A 106 -7.11 10.24 -10.21
C GLU A 106 -7.79 8.90 -10.46
N MET A 107 -7.36 7.83 -9.78
CA MET A 107 -7.97 6.50 -9.93
C MET A 107 -9.45 6.45 -9.51
N ILE A 108 -9.81 7.18 -8.45
CA ILE A 108 -11.22 7.34 -8.03
C ILE A 108 -12.01 8.07 -9.11
N HIS A 109 -11.48 9.21 -9.59
CA HIS A 109 -12.14 10.01 -10.62
C HIS A 109 -12.34 9.22 -11.91
N GLU A 110 -11.31 8.51 -12.37
CA GLU A 110 -11.34 7.58 -13.50
C GLU A 110 -12.41 6.49 -13.35
N GLY A 111 -12.47 5.84 -12.18
CA GLY A 111 -13.48 4.82 -11.88
C GLY A 111 -14.91 5.36 -11.83
N HIS A 112 -15.09 6.65 -11.55
CA HIS A 112 -16.38 7.34 -11.54
C HIS A 112 -16.75 8.02 -12.87
N LEU A 113 -15.85 8.08 -13.86
CA LEU A 113 -16.02 8.86 -15.11
C LEU A 113 -16.70 8.11 -16.27
N ALA A 114 -17.28 6.94 -16.05
CA ALA A 114 -18.27 6.40 -16.99
C ALA A 114 -19.69 6.92 -16.63
N PRO A 115 -20.37 7.73 -17.46
CA PRO A 115 -19.95 8.61 -18.55
C PRO A 115 -20.37 10.08 -18.28
N MET A 116 -19.45 11.04 -18.15
CA MET A 116 -19.75 12.45 -18.46
C MET A 116 -18.51 13.16 -19.02
N ASN A 117 -18.64 13.54 -20.29
CA ASN A 117 -17.70 14.27 -21.12
C ASN A 117 -17.42 15.69 -20.57
N VAL A 118 -16.19 15.96 -20.09
CA VAL A 118 -15.57 17.28 -20.21
C VAL A 118 -14.06 17.10 -20.38
N GLY A 119 -13.53 17.56 -21.51
CA GLY A 119 -12.13 17.43 -21.89
C GLY A 119 -11.15 18.10 -20.93
N SER A 120 -10.04 17.42 -20.67
CA SER A 120 -8.74 18.06 -20.43
C SER A 120 -7.61 17.03 -20.60
N ASP A 121 -7.09 16.99 -21.82
CA ASP A 121 -5.67 16.91 -22.20
C ASP A 121 -4.74 15.80 -21.66
N PHE A 122 -5.24 14.83 -20.91
CA PHE A 122 -4.45 13.65 -20.53
C PHE A 122 -5.27 12.41 -20.88
N ASP A 123 -5.08 11.90 -22.09
CA ASP A 123 -5.77 10.70 -22.57
C ASP A 123 -5.19 9.45 -21.86
N LEU A 124 -5.57 9.33 -20.60
CA LEU A 124 -5.09 8.38 -19.61
C LEU A 124 -5.66 6.96 -19.87
N HIS A 125 -6.76 6.88 -20.62
CA HIS A 125 -7.46 5.66 -20.97
C HIS A 125 -6.57 4.68 -21.77
N ASN A 126 -5.70 5.20 -22.65
CA ASN A 126 -4.73 4.38 -23.40
C ASN A 126 -3.48 4.00 -22.56
N HIS A 127 -3.07 4.83 -21.61
CA HIS A 127 -1.87 4.58 -20.81
C HIS A 127 -2.12 3.60 -19.65
N ILE A 128 -3.27 3.69 -18.98
CA ILE A 128 -3.66 2.80 -17.88
C ILE A 128 -3.88 1.37 -18.36
N ARG A 129 -4.56 1.18 -19.50
CA ARG A 129 -4.87 -0.15 -20.01
C ARG A 129 -3.61 -0.99 -20.19
N THR A 130 -2.50 -0.36 -20.57
CA THR A 130 -1.20 -1.00 -20.75
C THR A 130 -0.50 -1.29 -19.40
N ARG A 131 -0.62 -0.41 -18.39
CA ARG A 131 0.10 -0.53 -17.12
C ARG A 131 -0.65 -1.31 -16.04
N VAL A 132 -1.98 -1.18 -15.93
CA VAL A 132 -2.79 -1.93 -14.96
C VAL A 132 -2.82 -3.42 -15.28
N LEU A 133 -2.87 -3.80 -16.56
CA LEU A 133 -2.74 -5.21 -16.95
C LEU A 133 -1.34 -5.76 -16.60
N THR A 134 -0.29 -4.93 -16.72
CA THR A 134 1.09 -5.34 -16.35
C THR A 134 1.29 -5.42 -14.83
N ALA A 135 0.73 -4.48 -14.06
CA ALA A 135 0.84 -4.45 -12.60
C ALA A 135 -0.03 -5.52 -11.92
N ALA A 136 -1.23 -5.79 -12.44
CA ALA A 136 -2.08 -6.88 -11.97
C ALA A 136 -1.46 -8.26 -12.24
N GLN A 137 -0.70 -8.40 -13.34
CA GLN A 137 0.08 -9.61 -13.62
C GLN A 137 1.29 -9.78 -12.67
N ALA A 138 1.91 -8.68 -12.22
CA ALA A 138 3.04 -8.72 -11.29
C ALA A 138 2.64 -9.10 -9.85
N ILE A 139 1.44 -8.74 -9.40
CA ILE A 139 0.92 -9.10 -8.06
C ILE A 139 0.70 -10.63 -7.93
N ASN A 140 0.38 -11.31 -9.03
CA ASN A 140 0.21 -12.77 -9.07
C ASN A 140 1.54 -13.55 -9.17
N ASN A 141 2.69 -12.89 -9.16
CA ASN A 141 4.01 -13.51 -9.38
C ASN A 141 4.98 -13.33 -8.21
N THR A 142 4.47 -13.20 -6.97
CA THR A 142 5.34 -13.23 -5.79
C THR A 142 5.93 -14.63 -5.65
N PRO A 143 7.27 -14.82 -5.70
CA PRO A 143 7.85 -16.16 -5.57
C PRO A 143 7.52 -16.73 -4.20
N HIS A 144 6.89 -17.91 -4.18
CA HIS A 144 6.88 -18.75 -3.00
C HIS A 144 8.33 -19.13 -2.70
N TYR A 145 8.94 -18.51 -1.69
CA TYR A 145 10.22 -18.96 -1.17
C TYR A 145 10.01 -20.35 -0.54
N GLN A 146 10.61 -21.36 -1.15
CA GLN A 146 10.83 -22.69 -0.57
C GLN A 146 12.00 -22.64 0.43
#